data_AF-A0A9W6TLL8-F1
#
_entry.id   AF-A0A9W6TLL8-F1
#
_cell.length_a   1.000
_cell.length_b   1.000
_cell.length_c   1.000
_cell.angle_alpha   90.00
_cell.angle_beta   90.00
_cell.angle_gamma   90.00
#
_symmetry.space_group_name_H-M   'P 1'
#
loop_
_entity.id
_entity.type
_entity.pdbx_description
1 polymer ?
#
loop_
_entity_poly.entity_id
_entity_poly.type
_entity_poly.pdbx_seq_one_letter_code
_entity_poly.pdbx_strand_id
1 'polypeptide(L)'
;MCFRKLSVGGLGGPPSMEKLYVVTTYDASSCSTPVASLSLTRNLSCTPQIDHYKPVCYREASAYTVADCTQYHTGGRDNIGIIRDDYPHLIVENFGPGLCGLVDGNVKNVVVYS
;
A
#
# COMPACT_ATOMS: atom_id res chain seq x y z
N MET A 1 -2.60 -23.48 -9.08
CA MET A 1 -2.11 -22.10 -9.33
C MET A 1 -2.49 -21.25 -8.12
N CYS A 2 -1.66 -20.30 -7.70
CA CYS A 2 -2.04 -19.26 -6.74
C CYS A 2 -2.09 -17.91 -7.46
N PHE A 3 -3.03 -17.06 -7.06
CA PHE A 3 -3.24 -15.72 -7.63
C PHE A 3 -3.43 -14.63 -6.57
N ARG A 4 -3.77 -15.02 -5.33
CA ARG A 4 -4.19 -14.11 -4.26
C ARG A 4 -3.88 -14.71 -2.90
N LYS A 5 -3.38 -13.88 -1.98
CA LYS A 5 -3.13 -14.20 -0.56
C LYS A 5 -3.90 -13.19 0.29
N LEU A 6 -4.31 -13.64 1.47
CA LEU A 6 -4.89 -12.80 2.50
C LEU A 6 -3.88 -12.75 3.64
N SER A 7 -3.48 -11.54 4.02
CA SER A 7 -2.54 -11.29 5.10
C SER A 7 -3.19 -10.38 6.13
N VAL A 8 -3.14 -10.80 7.38
CA VAL A 8 -3.49 -10.01 8.56
C VAL A 8 -2.25 -10.06 9.43
N GLY A 9 -1.67 -8.91 9.78
CA GLY A 9 -0.34 -8.93 10.41
C GLY A 9 0.21 -7.57 10.83
N GLY A 10 1.46 -7.64 11.26
CA GLY A 10 2.35 -6.54 11.62
C GLY A 10 3.74 -7.11 11.94
N LEU A 11 4.78 -6.28 11.83
CA LEU A 11 6.21 -6.55 12.08
C LEU A 11 6.95 -7.60 11.20
N GLY A 12 8.13 -7.21 10.70
CA GLY A 12 9.31 -8.09 10.52
C GLY A 12 9.72 -8.53 9.10
N GLY A 13 10.80 -7.95 8.54
CA GLY A 13 11.60 -8.55 7.45
C GLY A 13 11.97 -7.64 6.25
N PRO A 14 13.26 -7.51 5.87
CA PRO A 14 13.76 -6.78 4.68
C PRO A 14 14.15 -7.76 3.52
N PRO A 15 14.89 -7.34 2.47
CA PRO A 15 14.54 -6.47 1.32
C PRO A 15 14.69 -7.26 -0.03
N SER A 16 14.49 -6.80 -1.28
CA SER A 16 13.84 -5.67 -2.00
C SER A 16 13.99 -5.97 -3.53
N MET A 17 13.59 -5.20 -4.55
CA MET A 17 13.01 -3.85 -4.68
C MET A 17 12.00 -3.85 -5.85
N GLU A 18 10.93 -3.04 -5.78
CA GLU A 18 10.24 -2.42 -6.93
C GLU A 18 9.29 -1.34 -6.39
N LYS A 19 9.19 -0.16 -7.02
CA LYS A 19 8.31 0.91 -6.54
C LYS A 19 6.86 0.64 -6.94
N LEU A 20 5.93 0.76 -5.98
CA LEU A 20 4.50 0.78 -6.23
C LEU A 20 3.96 2.20 -6.06
N TYR A 21 3.01 2.56 -6.92
CA TYR A 21 2.17 3.74 -6.73
C TYR A 21 1.08 3.38 -5.73
N VAL A 22 0.99 4.15 -4.65
CA VAL A 22 0.06 3.93 -3.56
C VAL A 22 -0.95 5.07 -3.51
N VAL A 23 -2.23 4.72 -3.45
CA VAL A 23 -3.34 5.64 -3.24
C VAL A 23 -4.02 5.28 -1.93
N THR A 24 -4.00 6.21 -0.98
CA THR A 24 -4.63 6.10 0.34
C THR A 24 -5.89 6.96 0.35
N THR A 25 -7.02 6.36 0.74
CA THR A 25 -8.33 7.03 0.82
C THR A 25 -8.74 7.29 2.26
N TYR A 26 -9.36 8.44 2.50
CA TYR A 26 -9.85 8.90 3.80
C TYR A 26 -11.26 9.48 3.65
N ASP A 27 -12.13 9.22 4.62
CA ASP A 27 -13.44 9.89 4.73
C ASP A 27 -13.31 11.32 5.28
N ALA A 28 -12.26 11.59 6.05
CA ALA A 28 -12.00 12.87 6.70
C ALA A 28 -11.16 13.83 5.82
N SER A 29 -11.55 15.09 5.78
CA SER A 29 -10.94 16.14 4.95
C SER A 29 -9.51 16.54 5.34
N SER A 30 -8.97 15.98 6.41
CA SER A 30 -7.61 16.21 6.90
C SER A 30 -6.62 15.12 6.50
N CYS A 31 -7.04 14.12 5.70
CA CYS A 31 -6.26 12.92 5.36
C CYS A 31 -5.54 12.31 6.58
N SER A 32 -6.25 12.22 7.70
CA SER A 32 -5.72 11.77 8.99
C SER A 32 -6.25 10.37 9.31
N THR A 33 -5.46 9.57 10.03
CA THR A 33 -5.82 8.21 10.43
C THR A 33 -7.11 8.17 11.29
N PRO A 34 -7.96 7.13 11.18
CA PRO A 34 -7.77 5.92 10.36
C PRO A 34 -7.92 6.16 8.85
N VAL A 35 -7.24 5.31 8.08
CA VAL A 35 -7.40 5.20 6.62
C VAL A 35 -8.70 4.44 6.33
N ALA A 36 -9.46 4.80 5.30
CA ALA A 36 -10.67 4.06 4.92
C ALA A 36 -10.31 2.83 4.06
N SER A 37 -9.47 3.04 3.04
CA SER A 37 -8.81 1.97 2.29
C SER A 37 -7.54 2.48 1.60
N LEU A 38 -6.65 1.57 1.21
CA LEU A 38 -5.40 1.90 0.54
C LEU A 38 -5.13 0.88 -0.56
N SER A 39 -4.72 1.33 -1.74
CA SER A 39 -4.36 0.46 -2.86
C SER A 39 -2.93 0.74 -3.32
N LEU A 40 -2.08 -0.30 -3.35
CA LEU A 40 -0.76 -0.25 -3.99
C LEU A 40 -0.82 -0.96 -5.35
N THR A 41 -0.33 -0.32 -6.39
CA THR A 41 -0.34 -0.85 -7.76
C THR A 41 1.00 -0.57 -8.45
N ARG A 42 1.50 -1.55 -9.21
CA ARG A 42 2.80 -1.46 -9.90
C ARG A 42 2.75 -0.52 -11.11
N ASN A 43 3.03 0.76 -10.89
CA ASN A 43 3.10 1.79 -11.93
C ASN A 43 4.57 2.22 -12.16
N LEU A 44 5.01 2.21 -13.42
CA LEU A 44 6.35 2.62 -13.82
C LEU A 44 6.55 4.14 -13.78
N SER A 45 5.46 4.92 -13.89
CA SER A 45 5.46 6.38 -13.81
C SER A 45 4.88 6.82 -12.47
N CYS A 46 5.69 6.69 -11.42
CA CYS A 46 5.33 7.10 -10.06
C CYS A 46 6.16 8.32 -9.64
N THR A 47 5.50 9.44 -9.35
CA THR A 47 6.12 10.66 -8.82
C THR A 47 5.91 10.70 -7.30
N PRO A 48 6.97 10.59 -6.47
CA PRO A 48 6.84 10.65 -5.02
C PRO A 48 6.46 12.06 -4.56
N GLN A 49 5.85 12.17 -3.39
CA GLN A 49 5.60 13.47 -2.77
C GLN A 49 6.90 14.10 -2.23
N ILE A 50 6.88 15.43 -2.05
CA ILE A 50 8.05 16.21 -1.59
C ILE A 50 8.35 15.95 -0.10
N ASP A 51 7.30 15.79 0.71
CA ASP A 51 7.39 15.43 2.14
C ASP A 51 6.30 14.40 2.45
N HIS A 52 6.69 13.14 2.61
CA HIS A 52 5.76 12.05 2.93
C HIS A 52 5.04 12.25 4.27
N TYR A 53 5.68 12.94 5.23
CA TYR A 53 5.11 13.19 6.56
C TYR A 53 4.10 14.35 6.56
N LYS A 54 3.97 15.08 5.45
CA LYS A 54 2.98 16.15 5.23
C LYS A 54 2.32 15.98 3.86
N PRO A 55 1.59 14.87 3.65
CA PRO A 55 1.10 14.52 2.34
C PRO A 55 0.05 15.52 1.85
N VAL A 56 0.11 15.85 0.56
CA VAL A 56 -0.89 16.66 -0.13
C VAL A 56 -2.19 15.85 -0.23
N CYS A 57 -3.15 16.25 0.60
CA CYS A 57 -4.50 15.71 0.63
C CYS A 57 -5.32 16.29 -0.54
N TYR A 58 -5.61 15.48 -1.55
CA TYR A 58 -6.51 15.81 -2.65
C TYR A 58 -7.95 15.45 -2.30
N ARG A 59 -8.95 16.05 -2.98
CA ARG A 59 -10.37 15.73 -2.79
C ARG A 59 -10.95 15.18 -4.08
N GLU A 60 -11.15 13.87 -4.13
CA GLU A 60 -11.61 13.15 -5.31
C GLU A 60 -13.08 12.75 -5.15
N ALA A 61 -13.97 13.44 -5.89
CA ALA A 61 -15.42 13.34 -5.81
C ALA A 61 -16.01 13.54 -4.38
N SER A 62 -16.11 12.48 -3.59
CA SER A 62 -16.64 12.47 -2.22
C SER A 62 -15.62 12.05 -1.16
N ALA A 63 -14.45 11.52 -1.56
CA ALA A 63 -13.41 11.04 -0.67
C ALA A 63 -12.18 11.97 -0.72
N TYR A 64 -11.25 11.76 0.20
CA TYR A 64 -9.96 12.45 0.23
C TYR A 64 -8.84 11.46 -0.07
N THR A 65 -7.97 11.80 -1.02
CA THR A 65 -6.92 10.92 -1.55
C THR A 65 -5.53 11.48 -1.32
N VAL A 66 -4.61 10.61 -0.88
CA VAL A 66 -3.16 10.84 -0.88
C VAL A 66 -2.54 9.85 -1.85
N ALA A 67 -1.72 10.33 -2.78
CA ALA A 67 -1.03 9.51 -3.75
C ALA A 67 0.50 9.66 -3.62
N ASP A 68 1.24 8.57 -3.47
CA ASP A 68 2.70 8.58 -3.29
C ASP A 68 3.37 7.33 -3.90
N CYS A 69 4.67 7.17 -3.68
CA CYS A 69 5.50 6.06 -4.18
C CYS A 69 6.24 5.36 -3.05
N THR A 70 5.71 4.24 -2.58
CA THR A 70 6.37 3.37 -1.60
C THR A 70 6.95 2.10 -2.26
N GLN A 71 7.90 1.47 -1.62
CA GLN A 71 8.36 0.12 -1.91
C GLN A 71 7.66 -0.85 -0.96
N TYR A 72 6.85 -1.75 -1.54
CA TYR A 72 6.10 -2.76 -0.80
C TYR A 72 6.90 -4.05 -0.61
N HIS A 73 6.64 -4.73 0.51
CA HIS A 73 7.21 -6.00 0.91
C HIS A 73 6.10 -7.00 1.25
N THR A 74 6.22 -8.22 0.73
CA THR A 74 5.20 -9.27 0.84
C THR A 74 4.94 -9.63 2.30
N GLY A 75 3.66 -9.75 2.67
CA GLY A 75 3.26 -9.81 4.07
C GLY A 75 3.15 -8.44 4.75
N GLY A 76 2.85 -7.39 3.97
CA GLY A 76 2.13 -6.22 4.47
C GLY A 76 2.93 -4.99 4.86
N ARG A 77 4.20 -4.87 4.49
CA ARG A 77 5.06 -3.79 4.97
C ARG A 77 5.57 -2.91 3.84
N ASP A 78 5.84 -1.65 4.15
CA ASP A 78 6.30 -0.67 3.18
C ASP A 78 7.45 0.17 3.76
N ASN A 79 8.24 0.82 2.90
CA ASN A 79 9.50 1.44 3.31
C ASN A 79 9.37 2.86 3.90
N ILE A 80 8.17 3.45 3.92
CA ILE A 80 7.90 4.80 4.46
C ILE A 80 6.77 4.83 5.52
N GLY A 81 6.10 3.71 5.78
CA GLY A 81 5.23 3.53 6.95
C GLY A 81 3.79 3.95 6.76
N ILE A 82 3.27 3.82 5.53
CA ILE A 82 1.87 4.11 5.18
C ILE A 82 0.96 2.98 5.70
N ILE A 83 1.40 1.73 5.58
CA ILE A 83 0.74 0.60 6.23
C ILE A 83 1.21 0.59 7.68
N ARG A 84 0.35 1.07 8.58
CA ARG A 84 0.66 1.19 10.01
C ARG A 84 0.19 -0.03 10.80
N ASP A 85 1.16 -0.76 11.35
CA ASP A 85 0.96 -1.86 12.31
C ASP A 85 0.15 -1.43 13.56
N ASP A 86 0.05 -0.12 13.83
CA ASP A 86 -0.68 0.47 14.96
C ASP A 86 -2.22 0.30 14.88
N TYR A 87 -2.76 -0.01 13.71
CA TYR A 87 -4.20 -0.14 13.47
C TYR A 87 -4.54 -1.53 12.93
N PRO A 88 -5.67 -2.15 13.35
CA PRO A 88 -6.13 -3.39 12.76
C PRO A 88 -6.44 -3.18 11.28
N HIS A 89 -5.96 -4.07 10.42
CA HIS A 89 -6.15 -3.94 8.98
C HIS A 89 -6.12 -5.30 8.27
N LEU A 90 -6.77 -5.38 7.11
CA LEU A 90 -6.85 -6.57 6.25
C LEU A 90 -6.13 -6.30 4.93
N ILE A 91 -5.11 -7.09 4.61
CA ILE A 91 -4.33 -6.99 3.37
C ILE A 91 -4.74 -8.09 2.39
N VAL A 92 -5.08 -7.67 1.18
CA VAL A 92 -5.36 -8.53 0.04
C VAL A 92 -4.22 -8.38 -0.97
N GLU A 93 -3.34 -9.37 -1.05
CA GLU A 93 -2.19 -9.37 -1.97
C GLU A 93 -2.53 -10.15 -3.23
N ASN A 94 -2.39 -9.53 -4.41
CA ASN A 94 -2.63 -10.14 -5.72
C ASN A 94 -1.31 -10.36 -6.48
N PHE A 95 -1.11 -11.56 -7.02
CA PHE A 95 0.18 -12.00 -7.58
C PHE A 95 0.10 -12.33 -9.07
N GLY A 96 1.23 -12.16 -9.75
CA GLY A 96 1.43 -12.77 -11.07
C GLY A 96 1.56 -14.30 -10.98
N PRO A 97 1.28 -15.04 -12.06
CA PRO A 97 1.42 -16.49 -12.07
C PRO A 97 2.85 -16.91 -11.71
N GLY A 98 2.99 -18.04 -11.02
CA GLY A 98 4.27 -18.56 -10.55
C GLY A 98 4.41 -18.47 -9.04
N LEU A 99 5.29 -17.59 -8.55
CA LEU A 99 5.93 -17.69 -7.23
C LEU A 99 5.08 -17.39 -5.98
N CYS A 100 3.75 -17.24 -6.08
CA CYS A 100 2.83 -17.19 -4.93
C CYS A 100 3.14 -16.14 -3.82
N GLY A 101 3.94 -15.10 -4.09
CA GLY A 101 4.45 -14.21 -3.04
C GLY A 101 5.66 -14.72 -2.26
N LEU A 102 6.46 -15.61 -2.84
CA LEU A 102 7.81 -15.95 -2.34
C LEU A 102 8.85 -14.86 -2.66
N VAL A 103 8.52 -13.89 -3.52
CA VAL A 103 9.36 -12.72 -3.88
C VAL A 103 8.50 -11.49 -4.12
N ASP A 104 8.98 -10.31 -3.72
CA ASP A 104 8.19 -9.06 -3.78
C ASP A 104 7.78 -8.66 -5.21
N GLY A 105 8.67 -8.81 -6.20
CA GLY A 105 8.35 -8.52 -7.62
C GLY A 105 7.28 -9.44 -8.25
N ASN A 106 6.82 -10.47 -7.54
CA ASN A 106 5.67 -11.29 -7.95
C ASN A 106 4.33 -10.63 -7.56
N VAL A 107 4.30 -9.72 -6.58
CA VAL A 107 3.15 -8.85 -6.28
C VAL A 107 2.81 -7.99 -7.51
N LYS A 108 1.52 -7.74 -7.74
CA LYS A 108 1.03 -6.88 -8.83
C LYS A 108 0.12 -5.76 -8.34
N ASN A 109 -0.72 -6.07 -7.37
CA ASN A 109 -1.58 -5.12 -6.67
C ASN A 109 -1.78 -5.61 -5.23
N VAL A 110 -1.96 -4.66 -4.32
CA VAL A 110 -2.29 -4.90 -2.91
C VAL A 110 -3.43 -3.95 -2.56
N VAL A 111 -4.42 -4.42 -1.81
CA VAL A 111 -5.44 -3.56 -1.21
C VAL A 111 -5.49 -3.80 0.29
N VAL A 112 -5.45 -2.71 1.06
CA VAL A 112 -5.53 -2.70 2.53
C VAL A 112 -6.83 -2.02 2.93
N TYR A 113 -7.56 -2.64 3.87
CA TYR A 113 -8.76 -2.10 4.50
C TYR A 113 -8.49 -1.96 6.01
N SER A 114 -9.06 -0.95 6.66
CA SER A 114 -9.00 -0.74 8.12
C SER A 114 -10.37 -0.91 8.79
#